data_AF-A0A078AB12-F1
#
_entry.id   AF-A0A078AB12-F1
#
_cell.length_a   1.000
_cell.length_b   1.000
_cell.length_c   1.000
_cell.angle_alpha   90.00
_cell.angle_beta   90.00
_cell.angle_gamma   90.00
#
_symmetry.space_group_name_H-M   'P 1'
#
loop_
_entity.id
_entity.type
_entity.pdbx_description
1 polymer ?
#
loop_
_entity_poly.entity_id
_entity_poly.type
_entity_poly.pdbx_seq_one_letter_code
_entity_poly.pdbx_strand_id
1 'polypeptide(L)'
;MTRVPNNYSNEMVRILREINTFRLSHPNITQFKESYFTYEDEFAIVTELAESNLQAFRENTELNNAQIAGIMIQILKGTIHLHNQNIMHRDLSPDNILVFENGQKFKICDFGMAQLLSSSNSYVGKPFFKAPEIDSGEEFSYSTQVDIWSLGVILYYMCTKKYQYQGKTIAKIKQQDFSKYILLEGEQKVFEPLLNKMLQHNPALRIDAFQVLLELCQLNNEQFNKHLEIEEQKQIHHSPSNDEAKSAFALTIQSTDAFVNEIINKLGDFNYGAIDKVHPNPNRIFMPLIKYDDGTIYQGEYDTITKQRDGRGRYILSDGGVYDGFWKNDQRDGYGRLIIFDGDYYIGEQKDGNKNGYGKYYHYISGNIYEGQWVNGNSEGLGLYKWRDGDSDYYYGQWVNGKRQGVGVFTYSNVYSKEWWADINKEI
;
A
#
# COMPACT_ATOMS: atom_id res chain seq x y z
N MET A 1 -39.03 -7.49 -12.37
CA MET A 1 -37.93 -6.83 -11.65
C MET A 1 -37.04 -7.92 -11.08
N THR A 2 -36.03 -8.32 -11.84
CA THR A 2 -35.06 -9.35 -11.47
C THR A 2 -34.08 -8.75 -10.46
N ARG A 3 -34.08 -9.27 -9.23
CA ARG A 3 -33.06 -8.98 -8.23
C ARG A 3 -31.71 -9.45 -8.79
N VAL A 4 -30.74 -8.54 -8.88
CA VAL A 4 -29.35 -8.85 -9.20
C VAL A 4 -28.83 -9.81 -8.11
N PRO A 5 -28.09 -10.89 -8.42
CA PRO A 5 -27.63 -11.82 -7.41
C PRO A 5 -26.62 -11.14 -6.49
N ASN A 6 -26.85 -11.19 -5.18
CA ASN A 6 -25.87 -10.78 -4.17
C ASN A 6 -24.56 -11.55 -4.42
N ASN A 7 -23.49 -10.82 -4.68
CA ASN A 7 -22.21 -11.37 -5.11
C ASN A 7 -21.40 -11.77 -3.87
N TYR A 8 -21.77 -12.87 -3.21
CA TYR A 8 -21.17 -13.39 -1.97
C TYR A 8 -19.63 -13.51 -1.98
N SER A 9 -18.98 -13.53 -3.16
CA SER A 9 -17.50 -13.48 -3.27
C SER A 9 -16.89 -12.16 -2.85
N ASN A 10 -17.52 -11.03 -3.20
CA ASN A 10 -16.98 -9.71 -2.90
C ASN A 10 -17.11 -9.45 -1.41
N GLU A 11 -18.21 -9.89 -0.80
CA GLU A 11 -18.40 -9.91 0.65
C GLU A 11 -17.33 -10.73 1.36
N MET A 12 -17.01 -11.94 0.88
CA MET A 12 -15.98 -12.78 1.53
C MET A 12 -14.55 -12.25 1.35
N VAL A 13 -14.22 -11.65 0.21
CA VAL A 13 -12.94 -10.94 0.03
C VAL A 13 -12.89 -9.68 0.90
N ARG A 14 -14.01 -8.95 1.04
CA ARG A 14 -14.16 -7.83 1.98
C ARG A 14 -13.85 -8.29 3.41
N ILE A 15 -14.51 -9.36 3.84
CA ILE A 15 -14.38 -9.98 5.16
C ILE A 15 -12.95 -10.39 5.45
N LEU A 16 -12.26 -11.06 4.51
CA LEU A 16 -10.89 -11.51 4.72
C LEU A 16 -9.87 -10.35 4.71
N ARG A 17 -10.12 -9.27 3.96
CA ARG A 17 -9.33 -8.03 4.05
C ARG A 17 -9.50 -7.36 5.39
N GLU A 18 -10.74 -7.28 5.86
CA GLU A 18 -11.07 -6.77 7.18
C GLU A 18 -10.42 -7.62 8.27
N ILE A 19 -10.38 -8.96 8.11
CA ILE A 19 -9.66 -9.84 9.03
C ILE A 19 -8.15 -9.57 9.06
N ASN A 20 -7.52 -9.30 7.92
CA ASN A 20 -6.09 -8.98 7.87
C ASN A 20 -5.75 -7.69 8.60
N THR A 21 -6.69 -6.74 8.69
CA THR A 21 -6.51 -5.49 9.43
C THR A 21 -6.79 -5.62 10.94
N PHE A 22 -7.26 -6.78 11.42
CA PHE A 22 -7.48 -7.02 12.86
C PHE A 22 -6.20 -7.03 13.70
N ARG A 23 -5.02 -7.15 13.05
CA ARG A 23 -3.72 -7.01 13.72
C ARG A 23 -3.28 -5.56 13.88
N LEU A 24 -4.01 -4.60 13.30
CA LEU A 24 -3.72 -3.17 13.45
C LEU A 24 -4.13 -2.71 14.84
N SER A 25 -3.16 -2.14 15.56
CA SER A 25 -3.39 -1.53 16.86
C SER A 25 -2.88 -0.10 16.81
N HIS A 26 -3.79 0.85 16.64
CA HIS A 26 -3.45 2.27 16.63
C HIS A 26 -4.61 3.11 17.21
N PRO A 27 -4.36 4.17 18.01
CA PRO A 27 -5.41 4.99 18.63
C PRO A 27 -6.41 5.64 17.67
N ASN A 28 -6.04 5.81 16.39
CA ASN A 28 -6.89 6.38 15.33
C ASN A 28 -7.34 5.34 14.29
N ILE A 29 -7.27 4.06 14.62
CA ILE A 29 -7.85 2.95 13.83
C ILE A 29 -8.85 2.24 14.72
N THR A 30 -10.01 1.88 14.15
CA THR A 30 -11.08 1.20 14.89
C THR A 30 -10.60 -0.15 15.39
N GLN A 31 -10.73 -0.39 16.69
CA GLN A 31 -10.30 -1.62 17.33
C GLN A 31 -11.29 -2.74 17.01
N PHE A 32 -10.76 -3.79 16.39
CA PHE A 32 -11.44 -5.07 16.27
C PHE A 32 -11.47 -5.82 17.60
N LYS A 33 -12.59 -6.47 17.91
CA LYS A 33 -12.75 -7.30 19.10
C LYS A 33 -12.84 -8.78 18.75
N GLU A 34 -13.80 -9.15 17.91
CA GLU A 34 -14.03 -10.54 17.51
C GLU A 34 -14.86 -10.62 16.21
N SER A 35 -14.84 -11.79 15.57
CA SER A 35 -15.68 -12.10 14.41
C SER A 35 -16.22 -13.52 14.53
N TYR A 36 -17.44 -13.73 14.03
CA TYR A 36 -18.12 -15.02 14.08
C TYR A 36 -19.17 -15.12 13.00
N PHE A 37 -19.60 -16.35 12.68
CA PHE A 37 -20.79 -16.56 11.84
C PHE A 37 -22.04 -16.63 12.73
N THR A 38 -23.10 -15.92 12.35
CA THR A 38 -24.41 -16.00 13.01
C THR A 38 -25.10 -17.33 12.67
N TYR A 39 -26.19 -17.64 13.37
CA TYR A 39 -27.03 -18.81 13.06
C TYR A 39 -27.71 -18.73 11.68
N GLU A 40 -27.67 -17.58 11.04
CA GLU A 40 -28.22 -17.34 9.69
C GLU A 40 -27.11 -17.32 8.62
N ASP A 41 -25.92 -17.86 8.94
CA ASP A 41 -24.73 -17.89 8.08
C ASP A 41 -24.20 -16.50 7.67
N GLU A 42 -24.52 -15.46 8.44
CA GLU A 42 -23.97 -14.12 8.23
C GLU A 42 -22.63 -13.96 8.95
N PHE A 43 -21.62 -13.39 8.29
CA PHE A 43 -20.36 -13.08 8.97
C PHE A 43 -20.48 -11.76 9.72
N ALA A 44 -20.37 -11.83 11.05
CA ALA A 44 -20.42 -10.70 11.95
C ALA A 44 -19.01 -10.28 12.38
N ILE A 45 -18.78 -8.97 12.42
CA ILE A 45 -17.56 -8.33 12.92
C ILE A 45 -17.97 -7.44 14.09
N VAL A 46 -17.32 -7.63 15.23
CA VAL A 46 -17.55 -6.85 16.44
C VAL A 46 -16.36 -5.91 16.62
N THR A 47 -16.66 -4.62 16.70
CA THR A 47 -15.68 -3.55 16.93
C THR A 47 -16.02 -2.75 18.19
N GLU A 48 -15.23 -1.73 18.49
CA GLU A 48 -15.69 -0.66 19.39
C GLU A 48 -16.87 0.14 18.81
N LEU A 49 -17.81 0.53 19.66
CA LEU A 49 -19.02 1.25 19.27
C LEU A 49 -18.74 2.76 19.23
N ALA A 50 -18.95 3.37 18.06
CA ALA A 50 -18.87 4.81 17.86
C ALA A 50 -20.20 5.52 18.13
N GLU A 51 -20.14 6.81 18.46
CA GLU A 51 -21.33 7.65 18.66
C GLU A 51 -21.92 8.11 17.32
N SER A 52 -21.08 8.35 16.32
CA SER A 52 -21.46 8.77 14.97
C SER A 52 -20.30 8.57 13.97
N ASN A 53 -20.45 9.09 12.75
CA ASN A 53 -19.38 9.22 11.76
C ASN A 53 -19.09 10.70 11.43
N LEU A 54 -17.99 10.98 10.74
CA LEU A 54 -17.53 12.33 10.45
C LEU A 54 -18.54 13.12 9.61
N GLN A 55 -19.26 12.48 8.70
CA GLN A 55 -20.34 13.13 7.95
C GLN A 55 -21.41 13.68 8.90
N ALA A 56 -21.99 12.81 9.72
CA ALA A 56 -23.03 13.21 10.67
C ALA A 56 -22.51 14.26 11.67
N PHE A 57 -21.28 14.11 12.15
CA PHE A 57 -20.65 15.07 13.05
C PHE A 57 -20.48 16.45 12.40
N ARG A 58 -19.95 16.51 11.17
CA ARG A 58 -19.70 17.79 10.47
C ARG A 58 -20.98 18.50 10.06
N GLU A 59 -22.03 17.78 9.66
CA GLU A 59 -23.32 18.41 9.33
C GLU A 59 -23.94 19.11 10.55
N ASN A 60 -23.76 18.54 11.74
CA ASN A 60 -24.34 19.05 13.00
C ASN A 60 -23.41 19.99 13.78
N THR A 61 -22.17 20.19 13.35
CA THR A 61 -21.15 20.94 14.10
C THR A 61 -20.48 21.99 13.23
N GLU A 62 -20.31 23.20 13.75
CA GLU A 62 -19.41 24.19 13.14
C GLU A 62 -17.99 24.06 13.69
N LEU A 63 -17.01 24.10 12.78
CA LEU A 63 -15.61 23.87 13.09
C LEU A 63 -14.76 25.08 12.70
N ASN A 64 -13.94 25.52 13.63
CA ASN A 64 -12.87 26.49 13.34
C ASN A 64 -11.63 25.78 12.74
N ASN A 65 -10.65 26.56 12.30
CA ASN A 65 -9.44 26.02 11.68
C ASN A 65 -8.66 25.07 12.60
N ALA A 66 -8.54 25.38 13.90
CA ALA A 66 -7.83 24.51 14.84
C ALA A 66 -8.52 23.14 15.00
N GLN A 67 -9.85 23.13 15.05
CA GLN A 67 -10.63 21.89 15.11
C GLN A 67 -10.51 21.08 13.82
N ILE A 68 -10.58 21.73 12.64
CA ILE A 68 -10.37 21.05 11.35
C ILE A 68 -8.97 20.42 11.31
N ALA A 69 -7.93 21.17 11.68
CA ALA A 69 -6.55 20.66 11.72
C ALA A 69 -6.41 19.49 12.69
N GLY A 70 -6.95 19.60 13.91
CA GLY A 70 -6.89 18.54 14.92
C GLY A 70 -7.58 17.24 14.49
N ILE A 71 -8.70 17.33 13.78
CA ILE A 71 -9.39 16.16 13.22
C ILE A 71 -8.55 15.54 12.10
N MET A 72 -8.05 16.36 11.17
CA MET A 72 -7.21 15.88 10.07
C MET A 72 -5.92 15.22 10.56
N ILE A 73 -5.29 15.75 11.62
CA ILE A 73 -4.12 15.17 12.27
C ILE A 73 -4.44 13.76 12.80
N GLN A 74 -5.57 13.58 13.48
CA GLN A 74 -5.99 12.27 13.98
C GLN A 74 -6.18 11.24 12.85
N ILE A 75 -6.84 11.64 11.76
CA ILE A 75 -7.03 10.79 10.59
C ILE A 75 -5.68 10.46 9.92
N LEU A 76 -4.78 11.44 9.81
CA LEU A 76 -3.46 11.25 9.22
C LEU A 76 -2.59 10.30 10.02
N LYS A 77 -2.63 10.35 11.36
CA LYS A 77 -1.92 9.37 12.18
C LYS A 77 -2.34 7.94 11.87
N GLY A 78 -3.65 7.68 11.79
CA GLY A 78 -4.16 6.36 11.38
C GLY A 78 -3.72 5.99 9.96
N THR A 79 -3.73 6.96 9.04
CA THR A 79 -3.31 6.73 7.65
C THR A 79 -1.82 6.44 7.53
N ILE A 80 -0.96 7.17 8.25
CA ILE A 80 0.49 6.94 8.30
C ILE A 80 0.78 5.54 8.85
N HIS A 81 0.10 5.15 9.93
CA HIS A 81 0.24 3.80 10.49
C HIS A 81 -0.11 2.72 9.45
N LEU A 82 -1.20 2.90 8.69
CA LEU A 82 -1.57 2.00 7.59
C LEU A 82 -0.48 1.95 6.50
N HIS A 83 -0.04 3.13 6.04
CA HIS A 83 0.94 3.26 4.96
C HIS A 83 2.30 2.66 5.34
N ASN A 84 2.74 2.79 6.60
CA ASN A 84 3.96 2.19 7.13
C ASN A 84 3.95 0.66 7.11
N GLN A 85 2.77 0.07 7.13
CA GLN A 85 2.53 -1.38 7.00
C GLN A 85 2.17 -1.79 5.58
N ASN A 86 2.36 -0.90 4.59
CA ASN A 86 2.02 -1.09 3.19
C ASN A 86 0.53 -1.36 2.94
N ILE A 87 -0.35 -0.88 3.83
CA ILE A 87 -1.81 -0.99 3.68
C ILE A 87 -2.35 0.33 3.13
N MET A 88 -3.09 0.25 2.03
CA MET A 88 -3.88 1.37 1.49
C MET A 88 -5.34 1.20 1.87
N HIS A 89 -6.03 2.29 2.24
CA HIS A 89 -7.44 2.22 2.59
C HIS A 89 -8.35 2.23 1.35
N ARG A 90 -8.12 3.15 0.41
CA ARG A 90 -8.79 3.28 -0.91
C ARG A 90 -10.25 3.71 -0.91
N ASP A 91 -10.84 3.86 0.26
CA ASP A 91 -12.22 4.33 0.43
C ASP A 91 -12.32 5.30 1.61
N LEU A 92 -11.27 6.11 1.81
CA LEU A 92 -11.34 7.17 2.82
C LEU A 92 -12.44 8.16 2.43
N SER A 93 -13.45 8.22 3.28
CA SER A 93 -14.58 9.12 3.16
C SER A 93 -15.11 9.47 4.55
N PRO A 94 -15.89 10.54 4.72
CA PRO A 94 -16.43 10.93 6.02
C PRO A 94 -17.30 9.87 6.70
N ASP A 95 -17.87 8.93 5.96
CA ASP A 95 -18.63 7.81 6.54
C ASP A 95 -17.73 6.77 7.18
N ASN A 96 -16.51 6.61 6.65
CA ASN A 96 -15.50 5.65 7.10
C ASN A 96 -14.57 6.23 8.18
N ILE A 97 -14.94 7.38 8.75
CA ILE A 97 -14.28 7.99 9.90
C ILE A 97 -15.29 8.03 11.05
N LEU A 98 -15.08 7.17 12.05
CA LEU A 98 -15.91 7.06 13.24
C LEU A 98 -15.54 8.11 14.28
N VAL A 99 -16.56 8.56 15.01
CA VAL A 99 -16.47 9.63 16.00
C VAL A 99 -16.81 9.09 17.39
N PHE A 100 -15.94 9.37 18.34
CA PHE A 100 -16.02 8.92 19.73
C PHE A 100 -15.83 10.09 20.69
N GLU A 101 -16.19 9.86 21.95
CA GLU A 101 -15.89 10.75 23.07
C GLU A 101 -16.44 12.17 22.82
N ASN A 102 -17.69 12.27 22.36
CA ASN A 102 -18.38 13.51 22.00
C ASN A 102 -17.60 14.39 21.00
N GLY A 103 -17.08 13.79 19.93
CA GLY A 103 -16.37 14.53 18.88
C GLY A 103 -14.93 14.90 19.23
N GLN A 104 -14.34 14.27 20.24
CA GLN A 104 -12.92 14.47 20.58
C GLN A 104 -11.99 13.49 19.88
N LYS A 105 -12.49 12.31 19.51
CA LYS A 105 -11.67 11.22 18.97
C LYS A 105 -12.21 10.68 17.67
N PHE A 106 -11.31 10.55 16.69
CA PHE A 106 -11.63 10.15 15.33
C PHE A 106 -10.80 8.92 14.94
N LYS A 107 -11.48 7.90 14.42
CA LYS A 107 -10.85 6.64 14.01
C LYS A 107 -11.30 6.21 12.63
N ILE A 108 -10.35 5.67 11.86
CA ILE A 108 -10.61 5.08 10.55
C ILE A 108 -11.30 3.72 10.73
N CYS A 109 -12.31 3.41 9.93
CA CYS A 109 -13.02 2.12 9.88
C CYS A 109 -13.26 1.66 8.44
N ASP A 110 -13.87 0.48 8.30
CA ASP A 110 -14.28 -0.13 7.03
C ASP A 110 -13.13 -0.30 6.02
N PHE A 111 -12.37 -1.38 6.24
CA PHE A 111 -11.26 -1.80 5.39
C PHE A 111 -11.73 -2.67 4.23
N GLY A 112 -13.03 -2.66 3.88
CA GLY A 112 -13.58 -3.56 2.89
C GLY A 112 -12.97 -3.43 1.49
N MET A 113 -12.39 -2.26 1.22
CA MET A 113 -11.64 -1.93 0.00
C MET A 113 -10.12 -1.94 0.18
N ALA A 114 -9.63 -2.14 1.41
CA ALA A 114 -8.21 -2.16 1.70
C ALA A 114 -7.59 -3.39 1.04
N GLN A 115 -6.77 -3.16 0.03
CA GLN A 115 -6.19 -4.23 -0.78
C GLN A 115 -4.69 -4.30 -0.51
N LEU A 116 -4.22 -5.47 -0.06
CA LEU A 116 -2.89 -5.91 -0.48
C LEU A 116 -3.04 -6.32 -1.96
N LEU A 117 -2.32 -5.57 -2.79
CA LEU A 117 -2.29 -5.46 -4.24
C LEU A 117 -2.98 -6.58 -5.08
N SER A 118 -3.60 -6.15 -6.20
CA SER A 118 -4.14 -6.92 -7.33
C SER A 118 -5.65 -7.30 -7.42
N SER A 119 -6.35 -6.51 -8.26
CA SER A 119 -7.56 -6.77 -9.11
C SER A 119 -8.97 -7.09 -8.52
N SER A 120 -9.94 -6.20 -8.79
CA SER A 120 -11.02 -6.44 -9.76
C SER A 120 -11.85 -5.17 -10.03
N ASN A 121 -12.18 -4.94 -11.30
CA ASN A 121 -12.78 -3.74 -11.91
C ASN A 121 -14.29 -3.58 -11.68
N SER A 122 -14.76 -3.72 -10.45
CA SER A 122 -16.18 -3.49 -10.16
C SER A 122 -16.35 -2.95 -8.76
N TYR A 123 -16.06 -1.66 -8.53
CA TYR A 123 -16.16 -1.11 -7.19
C TYR A 123 -16.84 0.24 -7.07
N VAL A 124 -17.86 0.20 -6.22
CA VAL A 124 -18.78 1.23 -5.73
C VAL A 124 -18.05 2.08 -4.70
N GLY A 125 -16.98 2.77 -5.10
CA GLY A 125 -16.42 3.84 -4.28
C GLY A 125 -17.32 5.08 -4.38
N LYS A 126 -17.42 5.88 -3.31
CA LYS A 126 -18.17 7.14 -3.38
C LYS A 126 -17.46 8.07 -4.39
N PRO A 127 -18.04 8.38 -5.55
CA PRO A 127 -17.31 8.92 -6.71
C PRO A 127 -16.69 10.31 -6.48
N PHE A 128 -17.04 10.98 -5.38
CA PHE A 128 -16.52 12.29 -5.02
C PHE A 128 -15.11 12.25 -4.43
N PHE A 129 -14.73 11.16 -3.74
CA PHE A 129 -13.45 11.04 -3.02
C PHE A 129 -12.38 10.27 -3.81
N LYS A 130 -12.78 9.70 -4.95
CA LYS A 130 -11.93 8.86 -5.79
C LYS A 130 -10.86 9.70 -6.48
N ALA A 131 -9.61 9.23 -6.41
CA ALA A 131 -8.48 9.82 -7.11
C ALA A 131 -8.59 9.59 -8.63
N PRO A 132 -8.14 10.54 -9.48
CA PRO A 132 -8.30 10.45 -10.93
C PRO A 132 -7.58 9.23 -11.55
N GLU A 133 -6.47 8.78 -10.95
CA GLU A 133 -5.68 7.63 -11.41
C GLU A 133 -6.34 6.26 -11.15
N ILE A 134 -7.41 6.19 -10.34
CA ILE A 134 -8.10 4.91 -10.11
C ILE A 134 -8.94 4.51 -11.35
N ASP A 135 -9.46 5.48 -12.10
CA ASP A 135 -10.27 5.22 -13.31
C ASP A 135 -9.41 5.03 -14.58
N SER A 136 -8.13 5.42 -14.57
CA SER A 136 -7.26 5.31 -15.74
C SER A 136 -6.73 3.88 -15.98
N GLY A 137 -6.92 2.97 -15.02
CA GLY A 137 -6.41 1.58 -15.12
C GLY A 137 -4.88 1.50 -15.13
N GLU A 138 -4.20 2.61 -14.83
CA GLU A 138 -2.74 2.67 -14.81
C GLU A 138 -2.17 1.93 -13.59
N GLU A 139 -0.92 1.49 -13.73
CA GLU A 139 -0.12 0.85 -12.68
C GLU A 139 0.00 1.72 -11.40
N PHE A 140 -0.28 3.03 -11.52
CA PHE A 140 -0.32 4.01 -10.41
C PHE A 140 -1.57 3.93 -9.51
N SER A 141 -2.61 3.17 -9.90
CA SER A 141 -3.81 2.89 -9.08
C SER A 141 -3.51 2.13 -7.77
N TYR A 142 -2.23 1.79 -7.58
CA TYR A 142 -1.69 0.97 -6.49
C TYR A 142 -0.76 1.74 -5.54
N SER A 143 -0.72 3.08 -5.59
CA SER A 143 0.08 3.90 -4.68
C SER A 143 -0.73 4.41 -3.47
N THR A 144 -0.07 4.63 -2.33
CA THR A 144 -0.63 5.28 -1.13
C THR A 144 -1.17 6.69 -1.40
N GLN A 145 -0.79 7.30 -2.53
CA GLN A 145 -1.22 8.63 -2.93
C GLN A 145 -2.72 8.72 -3.18
N VAL A 146 -3.41 7.61 -3.49
CA VAL A 146 -4.87 7.62 -3.63
C VAL A 146 -5.56 8.02 -2.33
N ASP A 147 -5.03 7.60 -1.18
CA ASP A 147 -5.55 7.98 0.13
C ASP A 147 -5.28 9.46 0.41
N ILE A 148 -4.14 10.00 -0.02
CA ILE A 148 -3.84 11.44 0.11
C ILE A 148 -4.84 12.29 -0.67
N TRP A 149 -5.21 11.85 -1.86
CA TRP A 149 -6.25 12.54 -2.63
C TRP A 149 -7.58 12.54 -1.89
N SER A 150 -8.02 11.37 -1.39
CA SER A 150 -9.26 11.24 -0.63
C SER A 150 -9.23 12.11 0.63
N LEU A 151 -8.10 12.17 1.34
CA LEU A 151 -7.89 13.08 2.47
C LEU A 151 -7.95 14.56 2.05
N GLY A 152 -7.49 14.91 0.85
CA GLY A 152 -7.63 16.27 0.31
C GLY A 152 -9.09 16.63 0.06
N VAL A 153 -9.89 15.70 -0.46
CA VAL A 153 -11.34 15.90 -0.61
C VAL A 153 -12.04 15.96 0.76
N ILE A 154 -11.61 15.18 1.74
CA ILE A 154 -12.10 15.28 3.13
C ILE A 154 -11.74 16.65 3.72
N LEU A 155 -10.52 17.15 3.56
CA LEU A 155 -10.14 18.50 4.01
C LEU A 155 -11.04 19.57 3.38
N TYR A 156 -11.29 19.48 2.07
CA TYR A 156 -12.24 20.37 1.40
C TYR A 156 -13.65 20.28 1.98
N TYR A 157 -14.14 19.06 2.27
CA TYR A 157 -15.43 18.85 2.94
C TYR A 157 -15.46 19.47 4.33
N MET A 158 -14.42 19.26 5.13
CA MET A 158 -14.32 19.84 6.47
C MET A 158 -14.38 21.37 6.43
N CYS A 159 -13.75 21.98 5.44
CA CYS A 159 -13.78 23.42 5.23
C CYS A 159 -15.14 23.95 4.71
N THR A 160 -15.86 23.18 3.90
CA THR A 160 -16.98 23.74 3.08
C THR A 160 -18.34 23.07 3.25
N LYS A 161 -18.42 21.92 3.92
CA LYS A 161 -19.58 20.99 3.93
C LYS A 161 -20.00 20.51 2.53
N LYS A 162 -19.10 20.58 1.54
CA LYS A 162 -19.36 20.17 0.15
C LYS A 162 -18.31 19.17 -0.32
N TYR A 163 -18.72 18.27 -1.21
CA TYR A 163 -17.81 17.31 -1.88
C TYR A 163 -17.51 17.70 -3.34
N GLN A 164 -18.14 18.78 -3.80
CA GLN A 164 -18.02 19.27 -5.16
C GLN A 164 -17.46 20.69 -5.16
N TYR A 165 -16.66 20.98 -6.17
CA TYR A 165 -16.20 22.32 -6.48
C TYR A 165 -16.92 22.77 -7.76
N GLN A 166 -17.63 23.90 -7.71
CA GLN A 166 -18.39 24.43 -8.85
C GLN A 166 -19.33 23.40 -9.52
N GLY A 167 -19.99 22.56 -8.70
CA GLY A 167 -20.94 21.53 -9.17
C GLY A 167 -20.33 20.30 -9.84
N LYS A 168 -18.99 20.19 -9.87
CA LYS A 168 -18.27 19.03 -10.41
C LYS A 168 -17.44 18.36 -9.33
N THR A 169 -17.10 17.08 -9.53
CA THR A 169 -16.09 16.43 -8.71
C THR A 169 -14.75 17.11 -8.92
N ILE A 170 -13.94 17.20 -7.87
CA ILE A 170 -12.60 17.78 -7.96
C ILE A 170 -11.75 16.99 -8.97
N ALA A 171 -11.91 15.66 -9.03
CA ALA A 171 -11.23 14.81 -10.00
C ALA A 171 -11.53 15.23 -11.45
N LYS A 172 -12.81 15.44 -11.81
CA LYS A 172 -13.19 15.89 -13.15
C LYS A 172 -12.62 17.26 -13.49
N ILE A 173 -12.55 18.15 -12.50
CA ILE A 173 -11.97 19.49 -12.69
C ILE A 173 -10.48 19.39 -12.96
N LYS A 174 -9.77 18.64 -12.12
CA LYS A 174 -8.32 18.42 -12.24
C LYS A 174 -7.94 17.59 -13.45
N GLN A 175 -8.83 16.77 -14.01
CA GLN A 175 -8.64 16.09 -15.30
C GLN A 175 -8.82 17.04 -16.50
N GLN A 176 -9.69 18.05 -16.37
CA GLN A 176 -9.92 19.06 -17.41
C GLN A 176 -8.82 20.14 -17.42
N ASP A 177 -8.32 20.50 -16.25
CA ASP A 177 -7.25 21.49 -16.07
C ASP A 177 -6.37 21.08 -14.88
N PHE A 178 -5.19 20.55 -15.19
CA PHE A 178 -4.24 20.01 -14.20
C PHE A 178 -3.72 21.12 -13.28
N SER A 179 -3.68 22.36 -13.78
CA SER A 179 -3.20 23.55 -13.06
C SER A 179 -4.28 24.20 -12.19
N LYS A 180 -5.53 23.74 -12.29
CA LYS A 180 -6.67 24.37 -11.62
C LYS A 180 -6.45 24.45 -10.12
N TYR A 181 -6.40 25.66 -9.59
CA TYR A 181 -6.30 25.90 -8.15
C TYR A 181 -7.70 25.89 -7.51
N ILE A 182 -7.87 25.10 -6.44
CA ILE A 182 -9.10 25.00 -5.67
C ILE A 182 -9.07 26.07 -4.57
N LEU A 183 -10.06 26.96 -4.59
CA LEU A 183 -10.18 28.06 -3.63
C LEU A 183 -11.10 27.68 -2.47
N LEU A 184 -10.81 28.22 -1.31
CA LEU A 184 -11.64 28.17 -0.10
C LEU A 184 -12.14 29.59 0.22
N GLU A 185 -13.13 29.66 1.10
CA GLU A 185 -13.76 30.92 1.50
C GLU A 185 -13.46 31.22 2.97
N GLY A 186 -13.63 32.49 3.37
CA GLY A 186 -13.51 32.90 4.77
C GLY A 186 -12.15 32.61 5.42
N GLU A 187 -12.18 32.17 6.66
CA GLU A 187 -11.00 31.86 7.47
C GLU A 187 -10.31 30.56 7.03
N GLN A 188 -11.03 29.68 6.31
CA GLN A 188 -10.51 28.39 5.84
C GLN A 188 -9.49 28.54 4.69
N LYS A 189 -9.31 29.75 4.14
CA LYS A 189 -8.26 30.06 3.15
C LYS A 189 -6.87 29.64 3.56
N VAL A 190 -6.62 29.57 4.87
CA VAL A 190 -5.35 29.08 5.43
C VAL A 190 -4.98 27.67 4.95
N PHE A 191 -5.97 26.83 4.60
CA PHE A 191 -5.74 25.47 4.12
C PHE A 191 -5.52 25.37 2.60
N GLU A 192 -5.76 26.43 1.82
CA GLU A 192 -5.66 26.37 0.35
C GLU A 192 -4.30 25.86 -0.17
N PRO A 193 -3.15 26.29 0.36
CA PRO A 193 -1.86 25.81 -0.11
C PRO A 193 -1.70 24.30 0.08
N LEU A 194 -2.00 23.81 1.28
CA LEU A 194 -1.95 22.39 1.63
C LEU A 194 -2.94 21.58 0.80
N LEU A 195 -4.19 22.04 0.74
CA LEU A 195 -5.27 21.40 -0.03
C LEU A 195 -4.86 21.18 -1.48
N ASN A 196 -4.24 22.18 -2.12
CA ASN A 196 -3.82 22.07 -3.51
C ASN A 196 -2.56 21.21 -3.73
N LYS A 197 -1.71 21.03 -2.70
CA LYS A 197 -0.63 20.03 -2.73
C LYS A 197 -1.18 18.61 -2.63
N MET A 198 -2.23 18.39 -1.84
CA MET A 198 -2.92 17.08 -1.72
C MET A 198 -3.73 16.73 -2.98
N LEU A 199 -4.29 17.73 -3.68
CA LEU A 199 -5.13 17.55 -4.86
C LEU A 199 -4.37 17.70 -6.19
N GLN A 200 -3.08 17.30 -6.22
CA GLN A 200 -2.32 17.22 -7.47
C GLN A 200 -2.80 16.06 -8.33
N HIS A 201 -3.03 16.32 -9.62
CA HIS A 201 -3.49 15.29 -10.56
C HIS A 201 -2.45 14.19 -10.75
N ASN A 202 -1.18 14.56 -10.95
CA ASN A 202 -0.08 13.61 -11.01
C ASN A 202 0.27 13.10 -9.58
N PRO A 203 0.11 11.80 -9.28
CA PRO A 203 0.41 11.24 -7.95
C PRO A 203 1.86 11.46 -7.52
N ALA A 204 2.82 11.51 -8.45
CA ALA A 204 4.24 11.73 -8.15
C ALA A 204 4.57 13.17 -7.70
N LEU A 205 3.68 14.13 -7.98
CA LEU A 205 3.80 15.52 -7.53
C LEU A 205 2.95 15.81 -6.29
N ARG A 206 2.13 14.84 -5.86
CA ARG A 206 1.27 14.96 -4.70
C ARG A 206 2.12 14.78 -3.43
N ILE A 207 1.88 15.63 -2.46
CA ILE A 207 2.53 15.56 -1.14
C ILE A 207 2.22 14.20 -0.45
N ASP A 208 3.12 13.67 0.37
CA ASP A 208 2.88 12.44 1.14
C ASP A 208 2.21 12.69 2.50
N ALA A 209 1.78 11.63 3.19
CA ALA A 209 1.06 11.73 4.47
C ALA A 209 1.87 12.44 5.58
N PHE A 210 3.18 12.20 5.66
CA PHE A 210 4.05 12.81 6.68
C PHE A 210 4.16 14.32 6.45
N GLN A 211 4.34 14.73 5.20
CA GLN A 211 4.43 16.13 4.84
C GLN A 211 3.10 16.88 5.03
N VAL A 212 1.95 16.22 4.78
CA VAL A 212 0.64 16.78 5.14
C VAL A 212 0.53 16.98 6.66
N LEU A 213 0.94 15.97 7.45
CA LEU A 213 0.93 16.06 8.91
C LEU A 213 1.83 17.21 9.41
N LEU A 214 3.02 17.38 8.81
CA LEU A 214 3.95 18.45 9.14
C LEU A 214 3.35 19.83 8.90
N GLU A 215 2.77 20.07 7.73
CA GLU A 215 2.14 21.35 7.40
C GLU A 215 0.94 21.66 8.30
N LEU A 216 0.12 20.66 8.65
CA LEU A 216 -0.98 20.85 9.61
C LEU A 216 -0.47 21.18 11.02
N CYS A 217 0.60 20.53 11.49
CA CYS A 217 1.21 20.84 12.78
C CYS A 217 1.72 22.29 12.81
N GLN A 218 2.34 22.76 11.73
CA GLN A 218 2.79 24.15 11.59
C GLN A 218 1.61 25.13 11.63
N LEU A 219 0.52 24.83 10.93
CA LEU A 219 -0.70 25.66 10.95
C LEU A 219 -1.35 25.73 12.34
N ASN A 220 -1.23 24.67 13.14
CA ASN A 220 -1.82 24.58 14.48
C ASN A 220 -0.84 24.97 15.61
N ASN A 221 0.39 25.38 15.29
CA ASN A 221 1.49 25.60 16.25
C ASN A 221 1.74 24.39 17.18
N GLU A 222 1.57 23.18 16.66
CA GLU A 222 1.82 21.93 17.39
C GLU A 222 3.19 21.34 17.03
N GLN A 223 3.81 20.67 18.01
CA GLN A 223 5.07 19.97 17.76
C GLN A 223 4.80 18.68 16.99
N PHE A 224 5.25 18.63 15.74
CA PHE A 224 5.13 17.48 14.85
C PHE A 224 5.49 16.13 15.52
N ASN A 225 6.60 16.07 16.26
CA ASN A 225 7.07 14.86 16.94
C ASN A 225 6.07 14.29 17.97
N LYS A 226 5.19 15.13 18.55
CA LYS A 226 4.16 14.68 19.51
C LYS A 226 3.13 13.77 18.86
N HIS A 227 2.96 13.87 17.54
CA HIS A 227 1.91 13.17 16.81
C HIS A 227 2.38 11.86 16.20
N LEU A 228 3.66 11.52 16.35
CA LEU A 228 4.27 10.32 15.81
C LEU A 228 4.57 9.31 16.92
N GLU A 229 4.33 8.03 16.65
CA GLU A 229 4.76 6.95 17.53
C GLU A 229 6.30 6.85 17.54
N ILE A 230 6.86 6.23 18.60
CA ILE A 230 8.32 6.10 18.77
C ILE A 230 8.98 5.42 17.55
N GLU A 231 8.28 4.48 16.91
CA GLU A 231 8.76 3.78 15.72
C GLU A 231 8.75 4.68 14.48
N GLU A 232 7.83 5.63 14.40
CA GLU A 232 7.69 6.59 13.30
C GLU A 232 8.71 7.74 13.42
N GLN A 233 9.00 8.19 14.64
CA GLN A 233 10.05 9.19 14.91
C GLN A 233 11.45 8.72 14.47
N LYS A 234 11.71 7.40 14.51
CA LYS A 234 12.97 6.81 14.05
C LYS A 234 13.14 6.85 12.53
N GLN A 235 12.05 6.90 11.76
CA GLN A 235 12.09 6.91 10.30
C GLN A 235 12.41 8.32 9.74
N ILE A 236 12.04 9.38 10.46
CA ILE A 236 12.16 10.78 9.99
C ILE A 236 13.59 11.33 10.08
N HIS A 237 14.44 10.76 10.95
CA HIS A 237 15.85 11.14 11.03
C HIS A 237 16.72 10.57 9.88
N HIS A 238 16.12 9.97 8.85
CA HIS A 238 16.80 9.38 7.69
C HIS A 238 16.32 9.87 6.31
N SER A 239 15.99 11.16 6.15
CA SER A 239 15.78 11.74 4.81
C SER A 239 16.63 13.00 4.57
N PRO A 240 17.71 12.94 3.78
CA PRO A 240 18.31 14.10 3.14
C PRO A 240 17.66 14.37 1.77
N SER A 241 17.63 15.66 1.43
CA SER A 241 17.17 16.28 0.19
C SER A 241 17.61 15.58 -1.11
N ASN A 242 16.63 15.17 -1.91
CA ASN A 242 16.83 14.52 -3.21
C ASN A 242 16.88 15.55 -4.34
N ASP A 243 18.09 15.86 -4.82
CA ASP A 243 18.31 16.25 -6.22
C ASP A 243 19.74 15.90 -6.71
N GLU A 244 20.70 15.66 -5.83
CA GLU A 244 22.03 15.12 -6.22
C GLU A 244 22.11 13.57 -6.17
N ALA A 245 21.28 12.91 -5.34
CA ALA A 245 21.36 11.46 -5.11
C ALA A 245 20.93 10.58 -6.30
N LYS A 246 20.11 11.11 -7.22
CA LYS A 246 19.70 10.38 -8.44
C LYS A 246 20.85 10.16 -9.44
N SER A 247 21.92 10.95 -9.37
CA SER A 247 23.09 10.81 -10.24
C SER A 247 24.10 9.78 -9.71
N ALA A 248 24.16 9.56 -8.39
CA ALA A 248 25.21 8.78 -7.74
C ALA A 248 24.98 7.26 -7.70
N PHE A 249 23.75 6.78 -7.92
CA PHE A 249 23.40 5.35 -7.90
C PHE A 249 22.82 4.92 -9.26
N ALA A 250 23.69 4.81 -10.27
CA ALA A 250 23.33 4.29 -11.59
C ALA A 250 23.82 2.85 -11.73
N LEU A 251 22.89 1.90 -11.84
CA LEU A 251 23.20 0.51 -12.14
C LEU A 251 23.30 0.32 -13.65
N THR A 252 24.44 -0.19 -14.11
CA THR A 252 24.80 -0.35 -15.52
C THR A 252 25.10 -1.79 -15.92
N ILE A 253 25.25 -2.70 -14.97
CA ILE A 253 25.47 -4.12 -15.27
C ILE A 253 24.18 -4.79 -15.76
N GLN A 254 24.33 -5.65 -16.77
CA GLN A 254 23.26 -6.40 -17.43
C GLN A 254 23.51 -7.90 -17.31
N SER A 255 22.42 -8.68 -17.34
CA SER A 255 22.53 -10.14 -17.30
C SER A 255 23.29 -10.66 -18.52
N THR A 256 24.01 -11.76 -18.36
CA THR A 256 24.55 -12.56 -19.46
C THR A 256 23.46 -13.30 -20.24
N ASP A 257 22.28 -13.46 -19.65
CA ASP A 257 21.12 -14.10 -20.26
C ASP A 257 20.20 -13.05 -20.93
N ALA A 258 20.04 -13.18 -22.24
CA ALA A 258 19.23 -12.24 -23.04
C ALA A 258 17.73 -12.29 -22.69
N PHE A 259 17.23 -13.46 -22.29
CA PHE A 259 15.84 -13.66 -21.92
C PHE A 259 15.53 -13.01 -20.55
N VAL A 260 16.44 -13.13 -19.58
CA VAL A 260 16.34 -12.39 -18.32
C VAL A 260 16.35 -10.87 -18.55
N ASN A 261 17.19 -10.36 -19.45
CA ASN A 261 17.21 -8.95 -19.81
C ASN A 261 15.89 -8.47 -20.46
N GLU A 262 15.22 -9.32 -21.25
CA GLU A 262 13.89 -9.01 -21.81
C GLU A 262 12.85 -8.81 -20.69
N ILE A 263 12.87 -9.67 -19.67
CA ILE A 263 11.99 -9.56 -18.50
C ILE A 263 12.28 -8.26 -17.73
N ILE A 264 13.56 -7.93 -17.50
CA ILE A 264 13.95 -6.67 -16.85
C ILE A 264 13.40 -5.46 -17.60
N ASN A 265 13.53 -5.45 -18.94
CA ASN A 265 13.01 -4.36 -19.76
C ASN A 265 11.49 -4.23 -19.69
N LYS A 266 10.75 -5.34 -19.59
CA LYS A 266 9.29 -5.34 -19.41
C LYS A 266 8.89 -4.81 -18.03
N LEU A 267 9.63 -5.18 -16.98
CA LEU A 267 9.36 -4.78 -15.60
C LEU A 267 9.87 -3.36 -15.27
N GLY A 268 10.72 -2.79 -16.12
CA GLY A 268 11.36 -1.50 -15.89
C GLY A 268 12.45 -1.52 -14.81
N ASP A 269 12.99 -0.34 -14.53
CA ASP A 269 14.01 -0.16 -13.50
C ASP A 269 13.46 -0.49 -12.11
N PHE A 270 14.27 -1.17 -11.31
CA PHE A 270 13.90 -1.44 -9.92
C PHE A 270 13.94 -0.14 -9.12
N ASN A 271 12.82 0.22 -8.48
CA ASN A 271 12.70 1.46 -7.74
C ASN A 271 13.32 1.35 -6.34
N TYR A 272 14.63 1.63 -6.25
CA TYR A 272 15.36 1.68 -4.99
C TYR A 272 14.95 2.87 -4.08
N GLY A 273 14.26 3.90 -4.63
CA GLY A 273 13.92 5.13 -3.92
C GLY A 273 12.53 5.17 -3.29
N ALA A 274 11.64 4.23 -3.62
CA ALA A 274 10.31 4.15 -2.99
C ALA A 274 10.33 3.53 -1.58
N ILE A 275 11.49 3.11 -1.07
CA ILE A 275 11.61 2.36 0.19
C ILE A 275 12.82 2.88 0.98
N ASP A 276 12.60 3.82 1.90
CA ASP A 276 13.61 4.41 2.80
C ASP A 276 14.03 3.49 3.96
N LYS A 277 14.26 2.19 3.71
CA LYS A 277 14.60 1.19 4.74
C LYS A 277 16.00 0.59 4.60
N VAL A 278 16.99 1.37 4.15
CA VAL A 278 18.39 0.93 4.25
C VAL A 278 18.89 1.20 5.66
N HIS A 279 19.40 0.18 6.36
CA HIS A 279 20.01 0.39 7.68
C HIS A 279 21.18 1.39 7.60
N PRO A 280 21.45 2.19 8.64
CA PRO A 280 22.58 3.11 8.64
C PRO A 280 23.90 2.35 8.62
N ASN A 281 24.81 2.77 7.74
CA ASN A 281 26.19 2.29 7.72
C ASN A 281 27.13 3.42 7.22
N PRO A 282 28.03 3.97 8.08
CA PRO A 282 28.94 5.03 7.68
C PRO A 282 30.09 4.55 6.78
N ASN A 283 30.32 3.23 6.70
CA ASN A 283 31.42 2.63 5.93
C ASN A 283 31.01 2.20 4.51
N ARG A 284 29.78 2.53 4.12
CA ARG A 284 29.17 2.13 2.87
C ARG A 284 29.66 3.01 1.72
N ILE A 285 30.15 2.37 0.66
CA ILE A 285 30.53 3.00 -0.60
C ILE A 285 29.81 2.33 -1.77
N PHE A 286 29.63 3.03 -2.88
CA PHE A 286 29.17 2.43 -4.12
C PHE A 286 30.33 1.79 -4.88
N MET A 287 30.23 0.50 -5.17
CA MET A 287 31.18 -0.25 -5.97
C MET A 287 30.67 -0.38 -7.41
N PRO A 288 31.40 0.13 -8.42
CA PRO A 288 30.93 0.14 -9.80
C PRO A 288 30.90 -1.26 -10.43
N LEU A 289 31.75 -2.19 -9.97
CA LEU A 289 31.75 -3.59 -10.38
C LEU A 289 32.63 -4.42 -9.43
N ILE A 290 32.08 -5.54 -8.95
CA ILE A 290 32.81 -6.63 -8.31
C ILE A 290 32.57 -7.88 -9.16
N LYS A 291 33.65 -8.59 -9.53
CA LYS A 291 33.59 -9.87 -10.23
C LYS A 291 34.10 -10.99 -9.32
N TYR A 292 33.39 -12.10 -9.28
CA TYR A 292 33.76 -13.29 -8.54
C TYR A 292 34.25 -14.39 -9.50
N ASP A 293 35.03 -15.34 -8.97
CA ASP A 293 35.66 -16.41 -9.77
C ASP A 293 34.66 -17.37 -10.41
N ASP A 294 33.45 -17.49 -9.82
CA ASP A 294 32.34 -18.30 -10.33
C ASP A 294 31.59 -17.65 -11.51
N GLY A 295 32.01 -16.46 -11.94
CA GLY A 295 31.37 -15.69 -13.01
C GLY A 295 30.24 -14.78 -12.54
N THR A 296 29.89 -14.82 -11.26
CA THR A 296 28.95 -13.88 -10.64
C THR A 296 29.52 -12.46 -10.67
N ILE A 297 28.65 -11.47 -10.87
CA ILE A 297 29.03 -10.06 -10.75
C ILE A 297 28.06 -9.26 -9.87
N TYR A 298 28.59 -8.23 -9.21
CA TYR A 298 27.83 -7.33 -8.34
C TYR A 298 28.15 -5.87 -8.66
N GLN A 299 27.14 -5.01 -8.58
CA GLN A 299 27.28 -3.56 -8.62
C GLN A 299 26.30 -2.97 -7.62
N GLY A 300 26.80 -2.10 -6.75
CA GLY A 300 25.98 -1.58 -5.68
C GLY A 300 26.80 -1.15 -4.48
N GLU A 301 26.11 -0.89 -3.40
CA GLU A 301 26.69 -0.47 -2.14
C GLU A 301 27.40 -1.63 -1.42
N TYR A 302 28.49 -1.30 -0.71
CA TYR A 302 29.42 -2.26 -0.14
C TYR A 302 30.06 -1.67 1.12
N ASP A 303 30.21 -2.46 2.17
CA ASP A 303 30.87 -2.06 3.42
C ASP A 303 32.38 -2.29 3.32
N THR A 304 33.14 -1.22 3.49
CA THR A 304 34.62 -1.22 3.38
C THR A 304 35.33 -1.92 4.54
N ILE A 305 34.70 -2.04 5.72
CA ILE A 305 35.26 -2.69 6.90
C ILE A 305 34.97 -4.18 6.87
N THR A 306 33.70 -4.57 6.74
CA THR A 306 33.32 -5.99 6.76
C THR A 306 33.67 -6.69 5.46
N LYS A 307 33.85 -5.93 4.37
CA LYS A 307 34.03 -6.43 3.01
C LYS A 307 32.82 -7.27 2.56
N GLN A 308 31.63 -6.76 2.84
CA GLN A 308 30.37 -7.42 2.51
C GLN A 308 29.45 -6.47 1.75
N ARG A 309 28.59 -7.02 0.89
CA ARG A 309 27.50 -6.30 0.24
C ARG A 309 26.56 -5.75 1.30
N ASP A 310 26.19 -4.49 1.13
CA ASP A 310 25.45 -3.75 2.14
C ASP A 310 24.72 -2.57 1.49
N GLY A 311 23.43 -2.41 1.76
CA GLY A 311 22.61 -1.39 1.11
C GLY A 311 22.04 -1.83 -0.22
N ARG A 312 22.02 -0.97 -1.23
CA ARG A 312 21.36 -1.19 -2.52
C ARG A 312 22.30 -1.83 -3.52
N GLY A 313 21.84 -2.82 -4.28
CA GLY A 313 22.67 -3.35 -5.37
C GLY A 313 22.00 -4.34 -6.29
N ARG A 314 22.59 -4.47 -7.48
CA ARG A 314 22.31 -5.51 -8.46
C ARG A 314 23.35 -6.61 -8.37
N TYR A 315 22.88 -7.84 -8.33
CA TYR A 315 23.68 -9.05 -8.33
C TYR A 315 23.26 -9.94 -9.48
N ILE A 316 24.21 -10.36 -10.28
CA ILE A 316 23.99 -11.20 -11.46
C ILE A 316 24.69 -12.52 -11.20
N LEU A 317 23.91 -13.58 -11.13
CA LEU A 317 24.37 -14.94 -10.91
C LEU A 317 25.08 -15.46 -12.17
N SER A 318 25.92 -16.48 -11.99
CA SER A 318 26.65 -17.13 -13.08
C SER A 318 25.75 -17.73 -14.16
N ASP A 319 24.52 -18.09 -13.80
CA ASP A 319 23.48 -18.61 -14.71
C ASP A 319 22.67 -17.49 -15.41
N GLY A 320 23.00 -16.22 -15.16
CA GLY A 320 22.28 -15.07 -15.70
C GLY A 320 21.07 -14.62 -14.88
N GLY A 321 20.74 -15.30 -13.78
CA GLY A 321 19.75 -14.80 -12.83
C GLY A 321 20.14 -13.42 -12.28
N VAL A 322 19.15 -12.59 -11.94
CA VAL A 322 19.37 -11.23 -11.45
C VAL A 322 18.62 -11.00 -10.16
N TYR A 323 19.30 -10.41 -9.19
CA TYR A 323 18.70 -9.82 -8.01
C TYR A 323 18.94 -8.32 -7.97
N ASP A 324 17.86 -7.54 -7.93
CA ASP A 324 17.85 -6.12 -7.62
C ASP A 324 17.25 -5.92 -6.23
N GLY A 325 17.98 -5.35 -5.28
CA GLY A 325 17.39 -5.13 -3.96
C GLY A 325 18.37 -4.72 -2.87
N PHE A 326 17.90 -4.87 -1.63
CA PHE A 326 18.65 -4.50 -0.43
C PHE A 326 19.47 -5.67 0.14
N TRP A 327 20.63 -5.31 0.66
CA TRP A 327 21.66 -6.20 1.17
C TRP A 327 22.03 -5.80 2.58
N LYS A 328 22.29 -6.81 3.42
CA LYS A 328 22.86 -6.62 4.75
C LYS A 328 23.75 -7.81 5.07
N ASN A 329 25.00 -7.54 5.43
CA ASN A 329 25.98 -8.57 5.76
C ASN A 329 26.04 -9.70 4.71
N ASP A 330 26.13 -9.34 3.42
CA ASP A 330 26.13 -10.26 2.28
C ASP A 330 24.85 -11.09 2.06
N GLN A 331 23.80 -10.86 2.85
CA GLN A 331 22.50 -11.49 2.67
C GLN A 331 21.51 -10.54 1.98
N ARG A 332 20.60 -11.12 1.20
CA ARG A 332 19.42 -10.39 0.73
C ARG A 332 18.51 -10.11 1.92
N ASP A 333 18.30 -8.85 2.24
CA ASP A 333 17.58 -8.41 3.44
C ASP A 333 16.85 -7.10 3.12
N GLY A 334 15.52 -7.11 3.27
CA GLY A 334 14.63 -6.04 2.83
C GLY A 334 13.93 -6.36 1.51
N TYR A 335 13.40 -5.33 0.86
CA TYR A 335 12.65 -5.49 -0.38
C TYR A 335 13.56 -5.75 -1.58
N GLY A 336 13.14 -6.63 -2.48
CA GLY A 336 13.93 -6.94 -3.67
C GLY A 336 13.14 -7.66 -4.76
N ARG A 337 13.72 -7.63 -5.96
CA ARG A 337 13.28 -8.35 -7.16
C ARG A 337 14.33 -9.41 -7.50
N LEU A 338 13.95 -10.68 -7.46
CA LEU A 338 14.75 -11.81 -7.93
C LEU A 338 14.13 -12.35 -9.22
N ILE A 339 14.91 -12.41 -10.29
CA ILE A 339 14.56 -13.04 -11.57
C ILE A 339 15.53 -14.20 -11.76
N ILE A 340 15.03 -15.41 -11.94
CA ILE A 340 15.85 -16.60 -12.19
C ILE A 340 15.87 -16.95 -13.67
N PHE A 341 16.83 -17.78 -14.08
CA PHE A 341 17.16 -18.05 -15.49
C PHE A 341 16.03 -18.69 -16.30
N ASP A 342 15.07 -19.35 -15.64
CA ASP A 342 13.88 -19.93 -16.27
C ASP A 342 12.76 -18.88 -16.52
N GLY A 343 13.00 -17.63 -16.10
CA GLY A 343 12.11 -16.49 -16.25
C GLY A 343 11.17 -16.27 -15.07
N ASP A 344 11.10 -17.20 -14.12
CA ASP A 344 10.32 -16.99 -12.90
C ASP A 344 10.89 -15.81 -12.11
N TYR A 345 10.02 -15.06 -11.47
CA TYR A 345 10.45 -13.92 -10.69
C TYR A 345 9.64 -13.67 -9.43
N TYR A 346 10.31 -13.13 -8.43
CA TYR A 346 9.77 -12.75 -7.14
C TYR A 346 10.03 -11.27 -6.90
N ILE A 347 9.01 -10.54 -6.46
CA ILE A 347 9.13 -9.15 -6.02
C ILE A 347 8.51 -9.09 -4.62
N GLY A 348 9.30 -8.74 -3.61
CA GLY A 348 8.80 -8.71 -2.25
C GLY A 348 9.89 -8.59 -1.20
N GLU A 349 9.47 -8.69 0.05
CA GLU A 349 10.35 -8.67 1.22
C GLU A 349 11.21 -9.94 1.29
N GLN A 350 12.41 -9.78 1.83
CA GLN A 350 13.42 -10.82 1.99
C GLN A 350 14.09 -10.68 3.35
N LYS A 351 14.49 -11.82 3.92
CA LYS A 351 15.23 -11.87 5.17
C LYS A 351 16.16 -13.06 5.16
N ASP A 352 17.41 -12.83 5.56
CA ASP A 352 18.47 -13.85 5.60
C ASP A 352 18.57 -14.65 4.29
N GLY A 353 18.46 -13.94 3.15
CA GLY A 353 18.55 -14.55 1.83
C GLY A 353 17.27 -15.22 1.32
N ASN A 354 16.22 -15.34 2.13
CA ASN A 354 14.97 -16.05 1.77
C ASN A 354 13.80 -15.10 1.54
N LYS A 355 12.81 -15.53 0.73
CA LYS A 355 11.51 -14.83 0.64
C LYS A 355 10.88 -14.84 2.04
N ASN A 356 10.59 -13.66 2.57
CA ASN A 356 10.08 -13.53 3.92
C ASN A 356 9.29 -12.21 4.04
N GLY A 357 8.13 -12.22 4.67
CA GLY A 357 7.20 -11.10 4.65
C GLY A 357 6.32 -11.13 3.40
N TYR A 358 5.81 -9.99 2.96
CA TYR A 358 4.90 -9.97 1.81
C TYR A 358 5.64 -9.97 0.47
N GLY A 359 5.11 -10.72 -0.50
CA GLY A 359 5.67 -10.71 -1.83
C GLY A 359 4.83 -11.43 -2.88
N LYS A 360 5.19 -11.17 -4.14
CA LYS A 360 4.52 -11.69 -5.32
C LYS A 360 5.49 -12.51 -6.15
N TYR A 361 5.09 -13.74 -6.47
CA TYR A 361 5.82 -14.69 -7.28
C TYR A 361 5.07 -14.92 -8.59
N TYR A 362 5.81 -14.88 -9.69
CA TYR A 362 5.31 -15.08 -11.04
C TYR A 362 6.03 -16.29 -11.64
N HIS A 363 5.24 -17.29 -12.01
CA HIS A 363 5.74 -18.44 -12.73
C HIS A 363 5.60 -18.17 -14.23
N TYR A 364 6.71 -17.94 -14.91
CA TYR A 364 6.73 -17.38 -16.26
C TYR A 364 6.04 -18.28 -17.27
N ILE A 365 6.36 -19.58 -17.25
CA ILE A 365 5.87 -20.53 -18.26
C ILE A 365 4.37 -20.76 -18.15
N SER A 366 3.85 -20.88 -16.92
CA SER A 366 2.43 -21.15 -16.71
C SER A 366 1.58 -19.89 -16.61
N GLY A 367 2.19 -18.75 -16.35
CA GLY A 367 1.51 -17.52 -15.96
C GLY A 367 0.90 -17.57 -14.56
N ASN A 368 1.18 -18.61 -13.75
CA ASN A 368 0.66 -18.67 -12.39
C ASN A 368 1.23 -17.51 -11.57
N ILE A 369 0.43 -16.93 -10.70
CA ILE A 369 0.85 -15.86 -9.82
C ILE A 369 0.47 -16.24 -8.40
N TYR A 370 1.42 -16.20 -7.46
CA TYR A 370 1.12 -16.18 -6.04
C TYR A 370 1.42 -14.80 -5.47
N GLU A 371 0.52 -14.30 -4.63
CA GLU A 371 0.65 -13.02 -3.96
C GLU A 371 0.19 -13.17 -2.51
N GLY A 372 1.08 -12.99 -1.54
CA GLY A 372 0.76 -13.29 -0.15
C GLY A 372 1.95 -13.23 0.79
N GLN A 373 1.77 -13.74 2.00
CA GLN A 373 2.82 -13.82 3.00
C GLN A 373 3.77 -14.99 2.73
N TRP A 374 5.05 -14.76 3.02
CA TRP A 374 6.11 -15.73 2.88
C TRP A 374 6.85 -15.89 4.19
N VAL A 375 7.18 -17.13 4.54
CA VAL A 375 8.05 -17.45 5.67
C VAL A 375 9.09 -18.46 5.20
N ASN A 376 10.36 -18.08 5.25
CA ASN A 376 11.50 -18.92 4.86
C ASN A 376 11.34 -19.57 3.49
N GLY A 377 10.87 -18.81 2.49
CA GLY A 377 10.71 -19.30 1.13
C GLY A 377 9.38 -19.99 0.82
N ASN A 378 8.55 -20.29 1.83
CA ASN A 378 7.24 -20.91 1.65
C ASN A 378 6.11 -19.89 1.76
N SER A 379 5.04 -20.07 0.97
CA SER A 379 3.80 -19.31 1.17
C SER A 379 3.13 -19.70 2.49
N GLU A 380 2.67 -18.69 3.20
CA GLU A 380 2.12 -18.79 4.56
C GLU A 380 0.96 -17.79 4.71
N GLY A 381 0.11 -17.96 5.73
CA GLY A 381 -0.96 -17.01 6.04
C GLY A 381 -1.98 -16.87 4.91
N LEU A 382 -2.55 -15.68 4.71
CA LEU A 382 -3.49 -15.45 3.61
C LEU A 382 -2.76 -15.10 2.31
N GLY A 383 -3.20 -15.71 1.21
CA GLY A 383 -2.58 -15.52 -0.10
C GLY A 383 -3.55 -15.73 -1.26
N LEU A 384 -3.32 -14.95 -2.32
CA LEU A 384 -3.97 -15.04 -3.61
C LEU A 384 -3.13 -15.88 -4.57
N TYR A 385 -3.74 -16.85 -5.21
CA TYR A 385 -3.14 -17.62 -6.28
C TYR A 385 -3.98 -17.51 -7.54
N LYS A 386 -3.37 -17.14 -8.66
CA LYS A 386 -4.00 -17.10 -9.98
C LYS A 386 -3.35 -18.16 -10.86
N TRP A 387 -4.16 -18.88 -11.63
CA TRP A 387 -3.63 -19.93 -12.51
C TRP A 387 -2.99 -19.38 -13.78
N ARG A 388 -3.44 -18.23 -14.27
CA ARG A 388 -2.80 -17.55 -15.40
C ARG A 388 -2.91 -16.04 -15.25
N ASP A 389 -1.92 -15.35 -15.75
CA ASP A 389 -1.93 -13.90 -15.84
C ASP A 389 -3.04 -13.45 -16.79
N GLY A 390 -3.92 -12.58 -16.30
CA GLY A 390 -5.12 -12.13 -17.02
C GLY A 390 -6.37 -13.00 -16.89
N ASP A 391 -6.30 -14.21 -16.33
CA ASP A 391 -7.49 -15.05 -16.10
C ASP A 391 -8.28 -14.63 -14.84
N SER A 392 -9.59 -14.92 -14.83
CA SER A 392 -10.48 -14.71 -13.69
C SER A 392 -10.49 -15.88 -12.69
N ASP A 393 -9.70 -16.93 -12.97
CA ASP A 393 -9.55 -18.11 -12.12
C ASP A 393 -8.54 -17.81 -11.01
N TYR A 394 -9.01 -17.79 -9.76
CA TYR A 394 -8.14 -17.56 -8.61
C TYR A 394 -8.59 -18.35 -7.38
N TYR A 395 -7.63 -18.62 -6.52
CA TYR A 395 -7.82 -19.05 -5.15
C TYR A 395 -7.40 -17.93 -4.22
N TYR A 396 -8.25 -17.60 -3.25
CA TYR A 396 -7.85 -16.73 -2.16
C TYR A 396 -8.22 -17.39 -0.84
N GLY A 397 -7.23 -17.60 0.02
CA GLY A 397 -7.45 -18.32 1.27
C GLY A 397 -6.16 -18.52 2.06
N GLN A 398 -6.21 -19.42 3.03
CA GLN A 398 -5.10 -19.68 3.93
C GLN A 398 -4.07 -20.65 3.33
N TRP A 399 -2.80 -20.41 3.64
CA TRP A 399 -1.62 -21.12 3.20
C TRP A 399 -0.79 -21.49 4.42
N VAL A 400 -0.28 -22.71 4.43
CA VAL A 400 0.63 -23.20 5.45
C VAL A 400 1.70 -24.03 4.75
N ASN A 401 2.97 -23.66 4.89
CA ASN A 401 4.10 -24.35 4.28
C ASN A 401 3.93 -24.64 2.78
N GLY A 402 3.52 -23.64 1.99
CA GLY A 402 3.40 -23.82 0.55
C GLY A 402 2.08 -24.45 0.08
N LYS A 403 1.24 -24.93 1.00
CA LYS A 403 0.00 -25.64 0.68
C LYS A 403 -1.22 -24.81 1.07
N ARG A 404 -2.26 -24.87 0.24
CA ARG A 404 -3.58 -24.32 0.56
C ARG A 404 -4.17 -25.10 1.72
N GLN A 405 -4.59 -24.42 2.78
CA GLN A 405 -5.19 -25.01 3.97
C GLN A 405 -6.30 -24.11 4.52
N GLY A 406 -7.22 -24.65 5.31
CA GLY A 406 -8.26 -23.85 5.97
C GLY A 406 -9.32 -23.31 4.99
N VAL A 407 -9.84 -22.12 5.29
CA VAL A 407 -10.93 -21.50 4.53
C VAL A 407 -10.38 -20.77 3.30
N GLY A 408 -11.00 -20.98 2.15
CA GLY A 408 -10.67 -20.24 0.93
C GLY A 408 -11.79 -20.23 -0.10
N VAL A 409 -11.64 -19.34 -1.07
CA VAL A 409 -12.57 -19.12 -2.18
C VAL A 409 -11.89 -19.51 -3.48
N PHE A 410 -12.54 -20.36 -4.27
CA PHE A 410 -12.15 -20.70 -5.63
C PHE A 410 -13.08 -20.07 -6.66
N THR A 411 -12.52 -19.52 -7.74
CA THR A 411 -13.28 -19.11 -8.93
C THR A 411 -12.81 -19.89 -10.16
N TYR A 412 -13.78 -20.32 -10.97
CA TYR A 412 -13.55 -20.93 -12.28
C TYR A 412 -14.35 -20.17 -13.34
N SER A 413 -13.75 -19.93 -14.50
CA SER A 413 -14.28 -19.11 -15.59
C SER A 413 -15.34 -19.83 -16.45
N ASN A 414 -15.34 -21.16 -16.44
CA ASN A 414 -16.23 -21.96 -17.30
C ASN A 414 -17.57 -22.34 -16.67
N VAL A 415 -17.79 -22.02 -15.40
CA VAL A 415 -19.09 -22.17 -14.73
C VAL A 415 -19.16 -21.02 -13.75
N TYR A 416 -20.27 -20.29 -13.64
CA TYR A 416 -20.50 -19.36 -12.53
C TYR A 416 -20.64 -20.10 -11.18
N SER A 417 -19.76 -21.06 -10.89
CA SER A 417 -19.68 -21.84 -9.66
C SER A 417 -18.47 -21.36 -8.86
N LYS A 418 -18.74 -20.83 -7.68
CA LYS A 418 -17.76 -20.61 -6.63
C LYS A 418 -17.84 -21.84 -5.74
N GLU A 419 -16.72 -22.55 -5.59
CA GLU A 419 -16.61 -23.62 -4.62
C GLU A 419 -15.96 -23.09 -3.35
N TRP A 420 -16.62 -23.35 -2.24
CA TRP A 420 -16.20 -22.95 -0.91
C TRP A 420 -15.54 -24.16 -0.26
N TRP A 421 -14.33 -23.97 0.24
CA TRP A 421 -13.62 -25.03 0.93
C TRP A 421 -13.38 -24.63 2.38
N ALA A 422 -13.84 -25.46 3.31
CA ALA A 422 -13.52 -25.39 4.73
C ALA A 422 -13.17 -26.81 5.18
N ASP A 423 -11.93 -27.24 4.92
CA ASP A 423 -11.43 -28.52 5.43
C ASP A 423 -10.09 -28.30 6.11
N ILE A 424 -10.06 -28.60 7.41
CA ILE A 424 -8.95 -28.31 8.32
C ILE A 424 -7.86 -29.38 8.15
N ASN A 425 -8.12 -30.49 7.44
CA ASN A 425 -7.27 -31.68 7.44
C ASN A 425 -7.02 -32.35 6.07
N LYS A 426 -7.27 -31.67 4.93
CA LYS A 426 -6.94 -32.24 3.60
C LYS A 426 -5.89 -31.41 2.86
N GLU A 427 -4.79 -32.06 2.51
CA GLU A 427 -3.81 -31.54 1.57
C GLU A 427 -4.37 -31.63 0.13
N ILE A 428 -4.32 -30.53 -0.64
CA ILE A 428 -4.67 -30.49 -2.08
C ILE A 428 -3.48 -30.08 -2.93
#